data_AF-A0A2A2GB86-F1
#
_entry.id   AF-A0A2A2GB86-F1
#
_cell.length_a   1.000
_cell.length_b   1.000
_cell.length_c   1.000
_cell.angle_alpha   90.00
_cell.angle_beta   90.00
_cell.angle_gamma   90.00
#
_symmetry.space_group_name_H-M   'P 1'
#
loop_
_entity.id
_entity.type
_entity.pdbx_description
1 polymer ?
#
loop_
_entity_poly.entity_id
_entity_poly.type
_entity_poly.pdbx_seq_one_letter_code
_entity_poly.pdbx_strand_id
1 'polypeptide(L)'
;MEELNGTMIFWLISVGLIAGALTKVSIWKKGVELVPNLIAGVAGAVVIGSSAVMINMPGSLMFGFLGSLAVLFIMNVFYLQSDKDHA
;
A
#
# COMPACT_ATOMS: atom_id res chain seq x y z
N MET A 1 4.35 12.47 -20.80
CA MET A 1 5.15 11.53 -19.98
C MET A 1 4.67 11.70 -18.55
N GLU A 2 4.48 10.63 -17.79
CA GLU A 2 4.19 10.79 -16.35
C GLU A 2 5.43 11.37 -15.69
N GLU A 3 5.28 12.51 -15.01
CA GLU A 3 6.37 13.19 -14.34
C GLU A 3 6.16 13.10 -12.84
N LEU A 4 7.24 12.79 -12.11
CA LEU A 4 7.22 12.76 -10.67
C LEU A 4 7.18 14.19 -10.12
N ASN A 5 5.98 14.72 -9.97
CA ASN A 5 5.71 16.04 -9.40
C ASN A 5 4.90 15.93 -8.10
N GLY A 6 4.71 17.05 -7.41
CA GLY A 6 3.97 17.09 -6.15
C GLY A 6 2.54 16.55 -6.25
N THR A 7 1.88 16.76 -7.40
CA THR A 7 0.54 16.24 -7.67
C THR A 7 0.55 14.71 -7.75
N MET A 8 1.52 14.11 -8.44
CA MET A 8 1.64 12.66 -8.55
C MET A 8 1.94 12.00 -7.21
N ILE A 9 2.84 12.59 -6.41
CA ILE A 9 3.14 12.12 -5.05
C ILE A 9 1.88 12.19 -4.17
N PHE A 10 1.13 13.29 -4.24
CA PHE A 10 -0.16 13.40 -3.55
C PHE A 10 -1.10 12.26 -3.90
N TRP A 11 -1.27 11.97 -5.20
CA TRP A 11 -2.13 10.87 -5.65
C TRP A 11 -1.63 9.50 -5.20
N LEU A 12 -0.32 9.25 -5.23
CA LEU A 12 0.26 7.99 -4.72
C LEU A 12 -0.01 7.80 -3.23
N ILE A 13 0.11 8.87 -2.44
CA ILE A 13 -0.23 8.85 -1.01
C ILE A 13 -1.72 8.58 -0.83
N SER A 14 -2.60 9.31 -1.55
CA SER A 14 -4.06 9.11 -1.45
C SER A 14 -4.46 7.68 -1.79
N VAL A 15 -3.91 7.12 -2.87
CA VAL A 15 -4.17 5.73 -3.29
C VAL A 15 -3.67 4.73 -2.24
N GLY A 16 -2.48 4.96 -1.67
CA GLY A 16 -1.95 4.11 -0.60
C GLY A 16 -2.78 4.16 0.68
N LEU A 17 -3.31 5.33 1.05
CA LEU A 17 -4.24 5.48 2.19
C LEU A 17 -5.55 4.73 1.92
N ILE A 18 -6.11 4.86 0.72
CA ILE A 18 -7.34 4.15 0.33
C ILE A 18 -7.11 2.63 0.39
N ALA A 19 -5.99 2.14 -0.15
CA ALA A 19 -5.63 0.72 -0.10
C ALA A 19 -5.49 0.20 1.34
N GLY A 20 -4.82 0.96 2.21
CA GLY A 20 -4.68 0.64 3.63
C GLY A 20 -6.02 0.56 4.36
N ALA A 21 -6.91 1.53 4.12
CA ALA A 21 -8.26 1.54 4.69
C ALA A 21 -9.10 0.37 4.19
N LEU A 22 -9.12 0.12 2.88
CA LEU A 22 -9.83 -1.00 2.26
C LEU A 22 -9.36 -2.35 2.80
N THR A 23 -8.05 -2.50 2.99
CA THR A 23 -7.48 -3.73 3.56
C THR A 23 -7.93 -3.93 5.00
N LYS A 24 -7.95 -2.86 5.81
CA LYS A 24 -8.46 -2.96 7.19
C LYS A 24 -9.94 -3.32 7.24
N VAL A 25 -10.77 -2.73 6.37
CA VAL A 25 -12.20 -3.08 6.27
C VAL A 25 -12.37 -4.55 5.85
N SER A 26 -11.54 -5.04 4.93
CA SER A 26 -11.61 -6.41 4.41
C SER A 26 -11.21 -7.47 5.45
N ILE A 27 -10.21 -7.19 6.28
CA ILE A 27 -9.68 -8.12 7.30
C ILE A 27 -10.35 -7.90 8.68
N TRP A 28 -11.10 -6.80 8.82
CA TRP A 28 -11.91 -6.44 9.98
C TRP A 28 -11.13 -6.50 11.31
N LYS A 29 -11.33 -7.54 12.12
CA LYS A 29 -10.73 -7.69 13.45
C LYS A 29 -9.47 -8.55 13.52
N LYS A 30 -9.12 -9.30 12.46
CA LYS A 30 -8.01 -10.29 12.53
C LYS A 30 -6.68 -9.78 11.98
N GLY A 31 -6.63 -8.56 11.46
CA GLY A 31 -5.45 -7.98 10.84
C GLY A 31 -4.85 -6.87 11.67
N VAL A 32 -3.74 -6.32 11.16
CA VAL A 32 -3.03 -5.21 11.80
C VAL A 32 -3.97 -4.03 12.06
N GLU A 33 -3.66 -3.22 13.08
CA GLU A 33 -4.36 -1.98 13.36
C GLU A 33 -4.44 -1.06 12.12
N LEU A 34 -5.37 -0.11 12.16
CA LEU A 34 -5.64 0.78 11.04
C LEU A 34 -4.41 1.65 10.70
N VAL A 35 -3.75 2.23 11.69
CA VAL A 35 -2.64 3.17 11.47
C VAL A 35 -1.45 2.50 10.76
N PRO A 36 -0.95 1.33 11.20
CA PRO A 36 0.12 0.64 10.47
C PRO A 36 -0.28 0.23 9.05
N ASN A 37 -1.54 -0.19 8.82
CA ASN A 37 -2.03 -0.49 7.47
C ASN A 37 -2.04 0.76 6.57
N LEU A 38 -2.39 1.93 7.10
CA LEU A 38 -2.33 3.17 6.32
C LEU A 38 -0.89 3.53 5.95
N ILE A 39 0.03 3.47 6.91
CA ILE A 39 1.45 3.80 6.69
C ILE A 39 2.08 2.83 5.68
N ALA A 40 1.87 1.52 5.86
CA ALA A 40 2.40 0.50 4.96
C ALA A 40 1.79 0.62 3.56
N GLY A 41 0.50 0.96 3.48
CA GLY A 41 -0.17 1.20 2.20
C GLY A 41 0.42 2.38 1.44
N VAL A 42 0.68 3.49 2.13
CA VAL A 42 1.36 4.67 1.55
C VAL A 42 2.78 4.34 1.13
N ALA A 43 3.56 3.67 1.98
CA ALA A 43 4.93 3.29 1.66
C ALA A 43 5.00 2.43 0.40
N GLY A 44 4.14 1.40 0.29
CA GLY A 44 4.06 0.56 -0.90
C GLY A 44 3.67 1.33 -2.16
N ALA A 45 2.69 2.24 -2.05
CA ALA A 45 2.25 3.04 -3.18
C ALA A 45 3.30 4.04 -3.67
N VAL A 46 3.92 4.76 -2.75
CA VAL A 46 4.93 5.77 -3.09
C VAL A 46 6.18 5.11 -3.66
N VAL A 47 6.69 4.03 -3.05
CA VAL A 47 7.91 3.36 -3.53
C VAL A 47 7.66 2.76 -4.92
N ILE A 48 6.66 1.90 -5.08
CA ILE A 48 6.42 1.21 -6.36
C ILE A 48 5.93 2.17 -7.45
N GLY A 49 5.03 3.10 -7.10
CA GLY A 49 4.54 4.10 -8.04
C GLY A 49 5.66 5.03 -8.53
N SER A 50 6.52 5.51 -7.63
CA SER A 50 7.65 6.37 -8.04
C SER A 50 8.65 5.59 -8.90
N SER A 51 8.94 4.32 -8.56
CA SER A 51 9.78 3.46 -9.39
C SER A 51 9.20 3.26 -10.79
N ALA A 52 7.89 3.07 -10.92
CA ALA A 52 7.20 2.95 -12.21
C ALA A 52 7.34 4.23 -13.07
N VAL A 53 7.24 5.41 -12.44
CA VAL A 53 7.49 6.69 -13.13
C VAL A 53 8.94 6.78 -13.62
N MET A 54 9.92 6.38 -12.81
CA MET A 54 11.34 6.46 -13.18
C MET A 54 11.70 5.60 -14.39
N ILE A 55 11.04 4.45 -14.58
CA ILE A 55 11.22 3.58 -15.74
C ILE A 55 10.32 3.95 -16.93
N ASN A 56 9.62 5.10 -16.86
CA ASN A 56 8.65 5.57 -17.86
C ASN A 56 7.53 4.57 -18.16
N MET A 57 7.12 3.78 -17.16
CA MET A 57 6.02 2.83 -17.32
C MET A 57 4.68 3.56 -17.21
N PRO A 58 3.76 3.40 -18.19
CA PRO A 58 2.46 4.03 -18.12
C PRO A 58 1.62 3.42 -16.99
N GLY A 59 0.88 4.26 -16.27
CA GLY A 59 -0.04 3.80 -15.21
C GLY A 59 0.63 3.65 -13.85
N SER A 60 1.61 4.50 -13.53
CA SER A 60 2.32 4.51 -12.24
C SER A 60 1.39 4.50 -11.02
N LEU A 61 0.21 5.10 -11.11
CA LEU A 61 -0.82 5.06 -10.07
C LEU A 61 -1.39 3.65 -9.83
N MET A 62 -1.65 2.89 -10.89
CA MET A 62 -2.08 1.49 -10.75
C MET A 62 -0.95 0.65 -10.15
N PHE A 63 0.29 0.87 -10.57
CA PHE A 63 1.43 0.16 -9.99
C PHE A 63 1.65 0.52 -8.52
N GLY A 64 1.45 1.79 -8.13
CA GLY A 64 1.43 2.20 -6.74
C GLY A 64 0.34 1.49 -5.94
N PHE A 65 -0.88 1.43 -6.47
CA PHE A 65 -1.98 0.69 -5.82
C PHE A 65 -1.65 -0.80 -5.64
N LEU A 66 -1.13 -1.46 -6.68
CA LEU A 66 -0.74 -2.87 -6.62
C LEU A 66 0.41 -3.10 -5.64
N GLY A 67 1.40 -2.20 -5.62
CA GLY A 67 2.50 -2.21 -4.66
C GLY A 67 2.01 -2.08 -3.22
N SER A 68 1.06 -1.18 -3.00
CA SER A 68 0.38 -1.01 -1.71
C SER A 68 -0.30 -2.30 -1.25
N LEU A 69 -1.10 -2.93 -2.12
CA LEU A 69 -1.78 -4.18 -1.82
C LEU A 69 -0.81 -5.32 -1.54
N ALA A 70 0.29 -5.43 -2.30
CA ALA A 70 1.29 -6.46 -2.09
C ALA A 70 1.97 -6.33 -0.73
N VAL A 71 2.39 -5.11 -0.35
CA VAL A 71 2.99 -4.84 0.97
C VAL A 71 2.00 -5.13 2.08
N LEU A 72 0.75 -4.67 1.95
CA LEU A 72 -0.29 -4.89 2.94
C LEU A 72 -0.67 -6.36 3.09
N PHE A 73 -0.72 -7.10 1.99
CA PHE A 73 -0.97 -8.53 2.00
C PHE A 73 0.11 -9.27 2.79
N ILE A 74 1.38 -9.03 2.46
CA ILE A 74 2.53 -9.64 3.14
C ILE A 74 2.47 -9.31 4.64
N MET A 75 2.31 -8.03 4.98
CA MET A 75 2.27 -7.57 6.36
C MET A 75 1.12 -8.20 7.16
N ASN A 76 -0.08 -8.28 6.59
CA ASN A 76 -1.22 -8.89 7.29
C ASN A 76 -1.10 -10.41 7.39
N VAL A 77 -0.53 -11.10 6.39
CA VAL A 77 -0.28 -12.55 6.45
C VAL A 77 0.67 -12.90 7.59
N PHE A 78 1.79 -12.18 7.71
CA PHE A 78 2.75 -12.42 8.80
C PHE A 78 2.17 -12.08 10.17
N TYR A 79 1.40 -11.00 10.28
CA TYR A 79 0.72 -10.65 11.53
C TYR A 79 -0.27 -11.74 11.98
N LEU A 80 -1.08 -12.24 11.06
CA LEU A 80 -2.04 -13.32 11.31
C LEU A 80 -1.38 -14.64 11.72
N GLN A 81 -0.16 -14.91 11.26
CA GLN A 81 0.60 -16.10 11.66
C GLN A 81 1.18 -15.94 13.07
N SER A 82 1.73 -14.78 13.40
CA SER A 82 2.25 -14.48 14.74
C SER A 82 1.17 -14.60 15.82
N ASP A 83 -0.07 -14.21 15.52
CA ASP A 83 -1.19 -14.31 16.46
C ASP A 83 -1.58 -15.78 16.73
N LYS A 84 -1.40 -16.68 15.76
CA LYS A 84 -1.72 -18.11 15.90
C LYS A 84 -0.66 -18.91 16.66
N ASP A 85 0.60 -18.51 16.61
CA ASP A 85 1.69 -19.18 17.33
C ASP A 85 1.73 -18.81 18.83
N HIS A 86 0.89 -17.87 19.27
CA HIS A 86 0.76 -17.42 20.66
C HIS A 86 -0.58 -17.77 21.32
N ALA A 87 -1.41 -18.61 20.68
CA ALA A 87 -2.69 -19.11 21.20
C ALA A 87 -2.61 -20.61 21.56
#